data_AF-A0A662SKN1-F1
#
_entry.id   AF-A0A662SKN1-F1
#
_cell.length_a   1.000
_cell.length_b   1.000
_cell.length_c   1.000
_cell.angle_alpha   90.00
_cell.angle_beta   90.00
_cell.angle_gamma   90.00
#
_symmetry.space_group_name_H-M   'P 1'
#
loop_
_entity.id
_entity.type
_entity.pdbx_description
1 polymer ?
#
loop_
_entity_poly.entity_id
_entity_poly.type
_entity_poly.pdbx_seq_one_letter_code
_entity_poly.pdbx_strand_id
1 'polypeptide(L)'
;MFYFTNKIILITGSASTDNTKRLKDILQALHRIQDGLLVVFPVHPRTRKVIQDLSIDLSSPGLKLMEPVSYLDMLVLEKNTRVILTDSGGVQKEAFFFRVPCVTLREETEWVETVEAGWNTLAGCDPEKTVKAVMESRPGVESTWPYGDGRAAVWIVNLVRSLVYRETYFAD
;
A
#
# COMPACT_ATOMS: atom_id res chain seq x y z
N MET A 1 4.70 -5.10 21.52
CA MET A 1 4.41 -3.66 21.72
C MET A 1 3.66 -3.19 20.48
N PHE A 2 2.33 -3.24 20.52
CA PHE A 2 1.50 -2.86 19.37
C PHE A 2 1.33 -1.33 19.38
N TYR A 3 2.11 -0.64 18.56
CA TYR A 3 1.89 0.78 18.29
C TYR A 3 0.70 0.91 17.33
N PHE A 4 -0.53 0.79 17.85
CA PHE A 4 -1.71 1.24 17.10
C PHE A 4 -1.80 2.75 17.26
N THR A 5 -0.99 3.46 16.49
CA THR A 5 -1.23 4.90 16.33
C THR A 5 -2.61 5.05 15.66
N ASN A 6 -3.43 6.02 16.09
CA ASN A 6 -4.70 6.34 15.43
C ASN A 6 -4.47 6.99 14.06
N LYS A 7 -3.60 6.40 13.23
CA LYS A 7 -3.12 6.92 11.96
C LYS A 7 -3.33 5.88 10.88
N ILE A 8 -3.67 6.39 9.70
CA ILE A 8 -3.76 5.66 8.46
C ILE A 8 -2.87 6.38 7.46
N ILE A 9 -2.19 5.63 6.60
CA ILE A 9 -1.48 6.20 5.46
C ILE A 9 -2.16 5.76 4.17
N LEU A 10 -2.38 6.73 3.27
CA LEU A 10 -2.77 6.49 1.90
C LEU A 10 -1.54 6.63 1.00
N ILE A 11 -1.33 5.64 0.14
CA ILE A 11 -0.23 5.60 -0.81
C ILE A 11 -0.79 5.24 -2.18
N THR A 12 -0.85 6.21 -3.09
CA THR A 12 -1.44 6.02 -4.43
C THR A 12 -0.37 6.02 -5.52
N GLY A 13 -0.52 5.14 -6.51
CA GLY A 13 0.19 5.12 -7.77
C GLY A 13 -0.47 5.95 -8.87
N SER A 14 0.02 5.78 -10.10
CA SER A 14 -0.46 6.51 -11.28
C SER A 14 -1.90 6.16 -11.66
N ALA A 15 -2.31 4.90 -11.50
CA ALA A 15 -3.65 4.43 -11.90
C ALA A 15 -4.79 5.17 -11.18
N SER A 16 -4.64 5.47 -9.89
CA SER A 16 -5.61 6.31 -9.16
C SER A 16 -5.58 7.76 -9.62
N THR A 17 -4.40 8.29 -9.93
CA THR A 17 -4.22 9.70 -10.34
C THR A 17 -4.82 9.98 -11.72
N ASP A 18 -4.75 9.01 -12.63
CA ASP A 18 -5.15 9.17 -14.03
C ASP A 18 -6.66 9.03 -14.27
N ASN A 19 -7.40 8.60 -13.25
CA ASN A 19 -8.85 8.48 -13.31
C ASN A 19 -9.51 9.39 -12.27
N THR A 20 -10.00 10.54 -12.74
CA THR A 20 -10.65 11.58 -11.93
C THR A 20 -11.81 11.05 -11.08
N LYS A 21 -12.61 10.12 -11.61
CA LYS A 21 -13.72 9.52 -10.86
C LYS A 21 -13.17 8.70 -9.69
N ARG A 22 -12.20 7.81 -9.94
CA ARG A 22 -11.56 7.00 -8.89
C ARG A 22 -10.93 7.87 -7.82
N LEU A 23 -10.17 8.89 -8.21
CA LEU A 23 -9.57 9.82 -7.27
C LEU A 23 -10.64 10.51 -6.41
N LYS A 24 -11.73 10.97 -7.01
CA LYS A 24 -12.85 11.58 -6.27
C LYS A 24 -13.46 10.61 -5.26
N ASP A 25 -13.71 9.36 -5.66
CA ASP A 25 -14.27 8.35 -4.78
C ASP A 25 -13.31 8.01 -3.61
N ILE A 26 -12.00 7.92 -3.88
CA ILE A 26 -10.97 7.74 -2.86
C ILE A 26 -10.99 8.91 -1.86
N LEU A 27 -10.98 10.16 -2.35
CA LEU A 27 -11.02 11.34 -1.49
C LEU A 27 -12.28 11.41 -0.62
N GLN A 28 -13.43 10.98 -1.16
CA GLN A 28 -14.66 10.87 -0.37
C GLN A 28 -14.53 9.84 0.76
N ALA A 29 -13.87 8.70 0.51
CA ALA A 29 -13.59 7.73 1.57
C ALA A 29 -12.69 8.33 2.65
N LEU A 30 -11.61 9.02 2.27
CA LEU A 30 -10.69 9.66 3.23
C LEU A 30 -11.41 10.71 4.08
N HIS A 31 -12.29 11.50 3.47
CA HIS A 31 -13.07 12.52 4.16
C HIS A 31 -14.03 11.94 5.21
N ARG A 32 -14.39 10.67 5.13
CA ARG A 32 -15.20 9.99 6.15
C ARG A 32 -14.34 9.30 7.20
N ILE A 33 -13.21 8.71 6.78
CA ILE A 33 -12.27 8.02 7.67
C ILE A 33 -11.67 9.00 8.70
N GLN A 34 -11.45 10.24 8.29
CA GLN A 34 -10.84 11.28 9.12
C GLN A 34 -11.60 11.61 10.41
N ASP A 35 -12.89 11.27 10.51
CA ASP A 35 -13.70 11.55 11.69
C ASP A 35 -13.30 10.70 12.90
N GLY A 36 -12.61 9.57 12.67
CA GLY A 36 -12.12 8.68 13.72
C GLY A 36 -10.61 8.46 13.71
N LEU A 37 -9.91 8.75 12.60
CA LEU A 37 -8.52 8.38 12.39
C LEU A 37 -7.76 9.50 11.67
N LEU A 38 -6.50 9.71 12.04
CA LEU A 38 -5.64 10.65 11.31
C LEU A 38 -5.20 10.03 9.98
N VAL A 39 -5.65 10.60 8.88
CA VAL A 39 -5.21 10.21 7.53
C VAL A 39 -3.99 11.02 7.15
N VAL A 40 -2.91 10.34 6.78
CA VAL A 40 -1.70 10.93 6.19
C VAL A 40 -1.65 10.53 4.72
N PHE A 41 -1.53 11.52 3.84
CA PHE A 41 -1.47 11.29 2.41
C PHE A 41 -0.29 12.07 1.81
N PRO A 42 0.86 11.43 1.59
CA PRO A 42 1.94 11.99 0.78
C PRO A 42 1.49 12.08 -0.68
N VAL A 43 1.24 13.29 -1.18
CA VAL A 43 0.61 13.51 -2.49
C VAL A 43 1.64 13.94 -3.52
N HIS A 44 1.81 13.16 -4.58
CA HIS A 44 2.65 13.56 -5.71
C HIS A 44 2.13 14.87 -6.36
N PRO A 45 3.01 15.79 -6.83
CA PRO A 45 2.58 17.06 -7.42
C PRO A 45 1.53 16.92 -8.55
N ARG A 46 1.64 15.85 -9.36
CA ARG A 46 0.65 15.50 -10.38
C ARG A 46 -0.74 15.27 -9.78
N THR A 47 -0.84 14.43 -8.75
CA THR A 47 -2.10 14.13 -8.07
C THR A 47 -2.64 15.36 -7.37
N ARG A 48 -1.77 16.15 -6.72
CA ARG A 48 -2.15 17.42 -6.07
C ARG A 48 -2.82 18.38 -7.06
N LYS A 49 -2.31 18.48 -8.29
CA LYS A 49 -2.93 19.29 -9.34
C LYS A 49 -4.34 18.81 -9.70
N VAL A 50 -4.53 17.50 -9.90
CA VAL A 50 -5.86 16.93 -10.20
C VAL A 50 -6.84 17.18 -9.05
N ILE A 51 -6.38 17.06 -7.79
CA ILE A 51 -7.20 17.38 -6.61
C ILE A 51 -7.65 18.85 -6.62
N GLN A 52 -6.75 19.77 -6.96
CA GLN A 52 -7.07 21.20 -7.05
C GLN A 52 -8.08 21.47 -8.16
N ASP A 53 -7.90 20.86 -9.33
CA ASP A 53 -8.81 21.00 -10.48
C ASP A 53 -10.22 20.47 -10.16
N LEU A 54 -10.33 19.47 -9.26
CA LEU A 54 -11.59 18.92 -8.79
C LEU A 54 -12.37 19.84 -7.84
N SER A 55 -11.76 20.92 -7.34
CA SER A 55 -12.37 21.87 -6.39
C SER A 55 -12.97 21.19 -5.15
N ILE A 56 -12.34 20.11 -4.67
CA ILE A 56 -12.74 19.40 -3.46
C ILE A 56 -12.01 20.02 -2.27
N ASP A 57 -12.77 20.49 -1.27
CA ASP A 57 -12.18 20.94 -0.01
C ASP A 57 -11.74 19.74 0.83
N LEU A 58 -10.42 19.62 1.01
CA LEU A 58 -9.79 18.60 1.85
C LEU A 58 -9.24 19.21 3.15
N SER A 59 -9.59 20.46 3.45
CA SER A 59 -9.17 21.16 4.65
C SER A 59 -9.87 20.55 5.86
N SER A 60 -9.15 19.70 6.59
CA SER A 60 -9.68 19.09 7.80
C SER A 60 -8.57 18.69 8.76
N PRO A 61 -8.80 18.80 10.09
CA PRO A 61 -7.82 18.40 11.09
C PRO A 61 -7.44 16.92 11.02
N GLY A 62 -8.34 16.06 10.54
CA GLY A 62 -8.14 14.61 10.44
C GLY A 62 -7.50 14.14 9.13
N LEU A 63 -7.31 15.02 8.13
CA LEU A 63 -6.71 14.69 6.84
C LEU A 63 -5.49 15.58 6.57
N LYS A 64 -4.31 14.96 6.56
CA LYS A 64 -3.02 15.63 6.32
C LYS A 64 -2.47 15.26 4.95
N LEU A 65 -2.63 16.18 4.00
CA LEU A 65 -1.92 16.14 2.73
C LEU A 65 -0.51 16.70 2.95
N MET A 66 0.52 15.93 2.60
CA MET A 66 1.92 16.35 2.71
C MET A 66 2.66 16.13 1.40
N GLU A 67 3.85 16.74 1.30
CA GLU A 67 4.74 16.50 0.17
C GLU A 67 5.21 15.04 0.14
N PRO A 68 5.57 14.49 -1.05
CA PRO A 68 6.17 13.18 -1.15
C PRO A 68 7.41 13.08 -0.28
N VAL A 69 7.60 11.93 0.35
CA VAL A 69 8.75 11.66 1.23
C VAL A 69 9.73 10.71 0.56
N SER A 70 10.93 10.58 1.13
CA SER A 70 11.91 9.61 0.65
C SER A 70 11.39 8.17 0.82
N TYR A 71 11.95 7.22 0.08
CA TYR A 71 11.59 5.82 0.24
C TYR A 71 11.78 5.31 1.68
N LEU A 72 12.87 5.70 2.36
CA LEU A 72 13.11 5.28 3.73
C LEU A 72 12.08 5.86 4.70
N ASP A 73 11.68 7.12 4.50
CA ASP A 73 10.63 7.75 5.30
C ASP A 73 9.26 7.09 5.04
N MET A 74 8.97 6.70 3.80
CA MET A 74 7.78 5.91 3.46
C MET A 74 7.72 4.61 4.26
N LEU A 75 8.81 3.84 4.29
CA LEU A 75 8.87 2.59 5.06
C LEU A 75 8.64 2.83 6.57
N VAL A 76 9.16 3.93 7.11
CA VAL A 76 8.91 4.31 8.51
C VAL A 76 7.44 4.63 8.73
N LEU A 77 6.79 5.36 7.82
CA LEU A 77 5.37 5.66 7.92
C LEU A 77 4.50 4.41 7.82
N GLU A 78 4.77 3.56 6.83
CA GLU A 78 4.08 2.28 6.60
C GLU A 78 4.18 1.37 7.82
N LYS A 79 5.37 1.23 8.41
CA LYS A 79 5.58 0.37 9.58
C LYS A 79 4.85 0.85 10.85
N ASN A 80 4.55 2.14 10.95
CA ASN A 80 4.04 2.77 12.18
C ASN A 80 2.58 3.23 12.09
N THR A 81 1.84 2.77 11.08
CA THR A 81 0.42 3.07 10.86
C THR A 81 -0.47 1.93 11.35
N ARG A 82 -1.76 2.21 11.58
CA ARG A 82 -2.76 1.18 11.90
C ARG A 82 -3.16 0.39 10.66
N VAL A 83 -3.32 1.09 9.53
CA VAL A 83 -3.78 0.56 8.25
C VAL A 83 -3.09 1.29 7.11
N ILE A 84 -2.79 0.58 6.04
CA ILE A 84 -2.32 1.14 4.77
C ILE A 84 -3.45 1.04 3.75
N LEU A 85 -3.79 2.15 3.09
CA LEU A 85 -4.62 2.16 1.90
C LEU A 85 -3.71 2.35 0.69
N THR A 86 -3.85 1.52 -0.34
CA THR A 86 -3.00 1.65 -1.53
C THR A 86 -3.58 1.01 -2.78
N ASP A 87 -3.22 1.48 -3.96
CA ASP A 87 -3.33 0.76 -5.23
C ASP A 87 -1.97 0.27 -5.77
N SER A 88 -0.88 0.48 -5.02
CA SER A 88 0.47 0.05 -5.41
C SER A 88 0.68 -1.44 -5.14
N GLY A 89 1.16 -2.17 -6.14
CA GLY A 89 1.51 -3.58 -5.98
C GLY A 89 2.66 -3.79 -4.98
N GLY A 90 3.70 -2.95 -5.02
CA GLY A 90 4.83 -3.06 -4.08
C GLY A 90 4.39 -2.85 -2.63
N VAL A 91 3.60 -1.81 -2.39
CA VAL A 91 3.16 -1.41 -1.05
C VAL A 91 2.24 -2.46 -0.41
N GLN A 92 1.42 -3.17 -1.20
CA GLN A 92 0.63 -4.30 -0.69
C GLN A 92 1.50 -5.38 -0.03
N LYS A 93 2.67 -5.67 -0.64
CA LYS A 93 3.65 -6.60 -0.06
C LYS A 93 4.38 -6.01 1.12
N GLU A 94 4.80 -4.74 1.04
CA GLU A 94 5.47 -4.05 2.15
C GLU A 94 4.59 -4.03 3.40
N ALA A 95 3.29 -3.74 3.26
CA ALA A 95 2.30 -3.82 4.33
C ALA A 95 2.27 -5.21 5.00
N PHE A 96 2.26 -6.28 4.19
CA PHE A 96 2.33 -7.66 4.70
C PHE A 96 3.62 -7.91 5.50
N PHE A 97 4.79 -7.50 4.99
CA PHE A 97 6.06 -7.67 5.69
C PHE A 97 6.12 -6.88 6.99
N PHE A 98 5.54 -5.68 7.02
CA PHE A 98 5.45 -4.86 8.23
C PHE A 98 4.39 -5.33 9.22
N ARG A 99 3.60 -6.36 8.87
CA ARG A 99 2.48 -6.85 9.68
C ARG A 99 1.45 -5.75 9.94
N VAL A 100 1.15 -4.97 8.90
CA VAL A 100 0.16 -3.90 8.92
C VAL A 100 -0.99 -4.29 7.98
N PRO A 101 -2.26 -4.23 8.44
CA PRO A 101 -3.41 -4.46 7.58
C PRO A 101 -3.42 -3.51 6.37
N CYS A 102 -3.72 -4.08 5.20
CA CYS A 102 -3.78 -3.37 3.93
C CYS A 102 -5.22 -3.35 3.39
N VAL A 103 -5.65 -2.21 2.86
CA VAL A 103 -6.86 -2.07 2.07
C VAL A 103 -6.44 -1.66 0.66
N THR A 104 -6.60 -2.58 -0.28
CA THR A 104 -6.20 -2.38 -1.66
C THR A 104 -7.33 -1.70 -2.44
N LEU A 105 -7.00 -0.57 -3.07
CA LEU A 105 -7.92 0.25 -3.87
C LEU A 105 -8.03 -0.25 -5.32
N ARG A 106 -8.07 -1.58 -5.49
CA ARG A 106 -8.18 -2.30 -6.77
C ARG A 106 -9.23 -3.42 -6.62
N GLU A 107 -9.82 -3.81 -7.74
CA GLU A 107 -10.75 -4.95 -7.80
C GLU A 107 -10.02 -6.30 -7.74
N GLU A 108 -8.74 -6.32 -8.09
CA GLU A 108 -7.90 -7.51 -8.18
C GLU A 108 -6.48 -7.21 -7.69
N THR A 109 -5.76 -8.27 -7.32
CA THR A 109 -4.36 -8.20 -6.87
C THR A 109 -3.58 -9.42 -7.33
N GLU A 110 -2.29 -9.21 -7.57
CA GLU A 110 -1.30 -10.26 -7.81
C GLU A 110 -0.91 -11.01 -6.53
N TRP A 111 -1.27 -10.48 -5.34
CA TRP A 111 -0.88 -11.01 -4.03
C TRP A 111 -2.05 -11.68 -3.31
N VAL A 112 -2.66 -12.66 -3.97
CA VAL A 112 -3.87 -13.37 -3.51
C VAL A 112 -3.68 -13.94 -2.09
N GLU A 113 -2.50 -14.47 -1.82
CA GLU A 113 -2.10 -15.03 -0.53
C GLU A 113 -2.18 -14.02 0.63
N THR A 114 -2.03 -12.72 0.38
CA THR A 114 -2.20 -11.68 1.41
C THR A 114 -3.66 -11.47 1.77
N VAL A 115 -4.56 -11.64 0.80
CA VAL A 115 -6.01 -11.54 0.99
C VAL A 115 -6.52 -12.78 1.71
N GLU A 116 -6.12 -13.97 1.26
CA GLU A 116 -6.48 -15.25 1.89
C GLU A 116 -6.03 -15.32 3.35
N ALA A 117 -4.84 -14.79 3.65
CA ALA A 117 -4.32 -14.72 5.01
C ALA A 117 -4.95 -13.60 5.87
N GLY A 118 -5.86 -12.79 5.32
CA GLY A 118 -6.56 -11.71 6.02
C GLY A 118 -5.71 -10.47 6.30
N TRP A 119 -4.54 -10.35 5.67
CA TRP A 119 -3.67 -9.17 5.79
C TRP A 119 -4.05 -8.06 4.81
N ASN A 120 -4.77 -8.39 3.75
CA ASN A 120 -5.19 -7.46 2.71
C ASN A 120 -6.69 -7.61 2.42
N THR A 121 -7.36 -6.51 2.12
CA THR A 121 -8.77 -6.50 1.71
C THR A 121 -8.91 -5.68 0.43
N LEU A 122 -9.53 -6.26 -0.60
CA LEU A 122 -9.83 -5.54 -1.85
C LEU A 122 -11.09 -4.70 -1.66
N ALA A 123 -10.97 -3.39 -1.82
CA ALA A 123 -12.08 -2.44 -1.69
C ALA A 123 -12.47 -1.77 -3.02
N GLY A 124 -11.68 -1.98 -4.08
CA GLY A 124 -11.87 -1.26 -5.34
C GLY A 124 -11.74 0.25 -5.14
N CYS A 125 -12.62 1.04 -5.75
CA CYS A 125 -12.69 2.48 -5.49
C CYS A 125 -14.04 2.90 -4.89
N ASP A 126 -14.78 1.98 -4.27
CA ASP A 126 -16.06 2.30 -3.66
C ASP A 126 -15.86 2.96 -2.27
N PRO A 127 -16.41 4.16 -2.02
CA PRO A 127 -16.19 4.86 -0.76
C PRO A 127 -16.71 4.10 0.46
N GLU A 128 -17.89 3.47 0.37
CA GLU A 128 -18.50 2.76 1.49
C GLU A 128 -17.70 1.50 1.83
N LYS A 129 -17.32 0.72 0.81
CA LYS A 129 -16.48 -0.47 0.99
C LYS A 129 -15.12 -0.10 1.58
N THR A 130 -14.52 0.99 1.11
CA THR A 130 -13.22 1.48 1.60
C THR A 130 -13.31 1.85 3.08
N VAL A 131 -14.30 2.67 3.47
CA VAL A 131 -14.51 3.06 4.87
C VAL A 131 -14.74 1.82 5.73
N LYS A 132 -15.62 0.90 5.31
CA LYS A 132 -15.92 -0.33 6.05
C LYS A 132 -14.66 -1.19 6.23
N ALA A 133 -13.94 -1.47 5.15
CA ALA A 133 -12.72 -2.28 5.19
C ALA A 133 -11.65 -1.68 6.12
N VAL A 134 -11.50 -0.36 6.10
CA VAL A 134 -10.58 0.35 7.00
C VAL A 134 -11.00 0.21 8.46
N MET A 135 -12.28 0.43 8.76
CA MET A 135 -12.77 0.39 10.14
C MET A 135 -12.71 -1.02 10.73
N GLU A 136 -13.02 -2.04 9.92
CA GLU A 136 -13.01 -3.45 10.29
C GLU A 136 -11.62 -4.12 10.20
N SER A 137 -10.63 -3.41 9.65
CA SER A 137 -9.28 -3.93 9.46
C SER A 137 -8.64 -4.38 10.77
N ARG A 138 -7.97 -5.53 10.69
CA ARG A 138 -7.28 -6.19 11.80
C ARG A 138 -6.13 -7.03 11.24
N PRO A 139 -5.10 -7.30 12.05
CA PRO A 139 -4.01 -8.20 11.63
C PRO A 139 -4.56 -9.55 11.14
N GLY A 140 -3.94 -10.08 10.09
CA GLY A 140 -4.27 -11.39 9.53
C GLY A 140 -3.65 -12.54 10.34
N VAL A 141 -3.69 -13.74 9.76
CA VAL A 141 -3.11 -14.95 10.38
C VAL A 141 -1.58 -14.89 10.29
N GLU A 142 -0.89 -15.05 11.43
CA GLU A 142 0.58 -14.90 11.51
C GLU A 142 1.37 -16.03 10.83
N SER A 143 0.79 -17.23 10.70
CA SER A 143 1.49 -18.45 10.28
C SER A 143 1.85 -18.49 8.79
N THR A 144 1.45 -17.50 7.99
CA THR A 144 1.77 -17.43 6.56
C THR A 144 3.06 -16.64 6.33
N TRP A 145 4.00 -17.25 5.59
CA TRP A 145 5.25 -16.62 5.17
C TRP A 145 5.65 -17.00 3.72
N PRO A 146 4.89 -16.52 2.72
CA PRO A 146 5.02 -16.99 1.33
C PRO A 146 6.22 -16.41 0.57
N TYR A 147 6.94 -15.42 1.12
CA TYR A 147 7.90 -14.61 0.36
C TYR A 147 9.39 -14.86 0.69
N GLY A 148 9.68 -15.94 1.41
CA GLY A 148 11.06 -16.36 1.69
C GLY A 148 11.77 -15.52 2.75
N ASP A 149 13.08 -15.75 2.90
CA ASP A 149 13.89 -15.32 4.06
C ASP A 149 14.71 -14.03 3.81
N GLY A 150 14.43 -13.30 2.73
CA GLY A 150 15.16 -12.10 2.35
C GLY A 150 16.53 -12.35 1.70
N ARG A 151 16.88 -13.61 1.39
CA ARG A 151 18.17 -13.94 0.74
C ARG A 151 18.10 -14.05 -0.78
N ALA A 152 16.98 -13.66 -1.41
CA ALA A 152 16.75 -13.83 -2.84
C ALA A 152 17.93 -13.39 -3.71
N ALA A 153 18.56 -12.25 -3.40
CA ALA A 153 19.73 -11.76 -4.14
C ALA A 153 20.91 -12.74 -4.13
N VAL A 154 21.20 -13.36 -2.97
CA VAL A 154 22.27 -14.36 -2.84
C VAL A 154 21.96 -15.59 -3.69
N TRP A 155 20.73 -16.08 -3.63
CA TRP A 155 20.29 -17.24 -4.42
C TRP A 155 20.36 -16.97 -5.92
N ILE A 156 19.89 -15.80 -6.37
CA ILE A 156 19.92 -15.39 -7.78
C ILE A 156 21.36 -15.28 -8.28
N VAL A 157 22.25 -14.62 -7.53
CA VAL A 157 23.67 -14.49 -7.92
C VAL A 157 24.34 -15.86 -8.02
N ASN A 158 24.09 -16.76 -7.08
CA ASN A 158 24.64 -18.11 -7.11
C ASN A 158 24.10 -18.91 -8.31
N LEU A 159 22.80 -18.79 -8.61
CA LEU A 159 22.19 -19.44 -9.77
C LEU A 159 22.81 -18.96 -11.07
N VAL A 160 22.89 -17.64 -11.28
CA VAL A 160 23.49 -17.03 -12.49
C VAL A 160 24.93 -17.49 -12.68
N ARG A 161 25.74 -17.47 -11.60
CA ARG A 161 27.11 -18.01 -11.65
C ARG A 161 27.13 -19.46 -12.12
N SER A 162 26.26 -20.32 -11.58
CA SER A 162 26.21 -21.74 -11.96
C SER A 162 25.82 -22.01 -13.42
N LEU A 163 25.09 -21.09 -14.04
CA LEU A 163 24.68 -21.19 -15.45
C LEU A 163 25.82 -20.75 -16.37
N VAL A 164 26.50 -19.64 -16.06
CA VAL A 164 27.66 -19.16 -16.81
C VAL A 164 28.80 -20.20 -16.80
N TYR A 165 29.07 -20.82 -15.66
CA TYR A 165 30.06 -21.91 -15.59
C TYR A 165 29.67 -23.13 -16.42
N ARG A 166 28.37 -23.42 -16.59
CA ARG A 166 27.92 -24.55 -17.42
C ARG A 166 28.09 -24.27 -18.91
N GLU A 167 27.71 -23.09 -19.39
CA GLU A 167 27.89 -22.73 -20.79
C GLU A 167 29.37 -22.60 -21.19
N THR A 168 30.23 -22.15 -20.29
CA THR A 168 31.66 -21.94 -20.62
C THR A 168 32.46 -23.24 -20.69
N TYR A 169 32.03 -24.30 -20.00
CA TYR A 169 32.80 -25.55 -19.86
C TYR A 169 32.10 -26.80 -20.42
N PHE A 170 30.85 -26.69 -20.85
CA PHE A 170 30.08 -27.80 -21.43
C PHE A 170 29.35 -27.44 -22.73
N ALA A 171 29.72 -26.33 -23.39
CA ALA A 171 29.31 -26.06 -24.77
C ALA A 171 30.28 -26.77 -25.73
N ASP A 172 30.03 -28.06 -25.94
CA ASP A 172 30.49 -28.85 -27.10
C ASP A 172 29.30 -29.10 -28.05
#